data_AF-F2YMV9-F1
#
_entry.id   AF-F2YMV9-F1
#
_cell.length_a   1.000
_cell.length_b   1.000
_cell.length_c   1.000
_cell.angle_alpha   90.00
_cell.angle_beta   90.00
_cell.angle_gamma   90.00
#
_symmetry.space_group_name_H-M   'P 1'
#
loop_
_entity.id
_entity.type
_entity.pdbx_description
1 polymer ?
#
loop_
_entity_poly.entity_id
_entity_poly.type
_entity_poly.pdbx_seq_one_letter_code
_entity_poly.pdbx_strand_id
1 'polypeptide(L)' 'MNLFTSSTLLTLLMLIAPIMMSSTDFYKNNKYQHYVKNMTLLAFITSLIPMMMFIHTNQEMLISNWHWTTI' A
#
# COMPACT_ATOMS: atom_id res chain seq x y z
N MET A 1 14.75 0.27 -9.83
CA MET A 1 14.65 -0.69 -8.69
C MET A 1 14.03 -0.05 -7.45
N ASN A 2 14.54 1.07 -6.93
CA ASN A 2 13.95 1.73 -5.74
C ASN A 2 12.47 2.13 -5.92
N LEU A 3 12.07 2.46 -7.16
CA LEU A 3 10.68 2.81 -7.47
C LEU A 3 9.73 1.61 -7.30
N PHE A 4 10.22 0.38 -7.50
CA PHE A 4 9.44 -0.84 -7.27
C PHE A 4 9.21 -1.07 -5.77
N THR A 5 10.26 -0.97 -4.96
CA THR A 5 10.15 -1.13 -3.51
C THR A 5 9.38 0.00 -2.85
N SER A 6 9.56 1.25 -3.30
CA SER A 6 8.84 2.39 -2.74
C SER A 6 7.35 2.36 -3.09
N SER A 7 6.98 2.02 -4.33
CA SER A 7 5.57 1.92 -4.74
C SER A 7 4.85 0.78 -4.03
N THR A 8 5.48 -0.40 -3.88
CA THR A 8 4.91 -1.53 -3.12
C THR A 8 4.76 -1.23 -1.64
N LEU A 9 5.70 -0.51 -1.03
CA LEU A 9 5.58 -0.11 0.38
C LEU A 9 4.52 0.99 0.56
N LEU A 10 4.40 1.91 -0.40
CA LEU A 10 3.38 2.96 -0.40
C LEU A 10 1.96 2.38 -0.51
N THR A 11 1.74 1.34 -1.33
CA THR A 11 0.41 0.72 -1.46
C THR A 11 -0.04 0.10 -0.14
N LEU A 12 0.88 -0.56 0.58
CA LEU A 12 0.62 -1.11 1.91
C LEU A 12 0.28 0.00 2.92
N LEU A 13 1.04 1.10 2.93
CA LEU A 13 0.76 2.24 3.81
C LEU A 13 -0.62 2.86 3.54
N MET A 14 -0.99 3.02 2.27
CA MET A 14 -2.30 3.58 1.88
C MET A 14 -3.48 2.71 2.34
N LEU A 15 -3.29 1.39 2.43
CA LEU A 15 -4.31 0.47 2.96
C LEU A 15 -4.32 0.41 4.50
N ILE A 16 -3.18 0.62 5.16
CA ILE A 16 -3.10 0.68 6.63
C ILE A 16 -3.71 1.99 7.16
N ALA A 17 -3.60 3.10 6.42
CA ALA A 17 -4.14 4.39 6.82
C ALA A 17 -5.64 4.37 7.22
N PRO A 18 -6.58 3.83 6.42
CA PRO A 18 -7.98 3.72 6.84
C PRO A 18 -8.17 2.77 8.03
N ILE A 19 -7.38 1.71 8.15
CA ILE A 19 -7.45 0.78 9.29
C ILE A 19 -7.10 1.51 10.58
N MET A 20 -6.01 2.28 10.57
CA MET A 20 -5.63 3.11 11.72
C MET A 20 -6.70 4.16 12.02
N MET A 21 -7.26 4.80 10.99
CA MET A 21 -8.31 5.80 11.18
C MET A 21 -9.60 5.20 11.76
N SER A 22 -9.90 3.93 11.45
CA SER A 22 -11.06 3.22 11.99
C SER A 22 -11.00 3.01 13.51
N SER A 23 -9.79 2.96 14.09
CA SER A 23 -9.58 2.87 15.54
C SER A 23 -9.83 4.18 16.27
N THR A 24 -10.03 5.29 15.54
CA THR A 24 -10.33 6.61 16.08
C THR A 24 -11.80 6.97 15.82
N ASP A 25 -12.38 7.92 16.57
CA ASP A 25 -13.78 8.37 16.39
C ASP A 25 -14.13 8.89 14.98
N PHE A 26 -13.14 9.07 14.11
CA PHE A 26 -13.31 9.53 12.74
C PHE A 26 -14.13 8.58 11.86
N TYR A 27 -14.25 7.30 12.24
CA TYR A 27 -15.12 6.33 11.54
C TYR A 27 -16.61 6.72 11.60
N LYS A 28 -17.03 7.45 12.64
CA LYS A 28 -18.43 7.87 12.85
C LYS A 28 -18.89 8.94 11.86
N ASN A 29 -17.95 9.56 11.16
CA ASN A 29 -18.25 10.60 10.18
C ASN A 29 -18.73 9.99 8.86
N ASN A 30 -19.83 10.48 8.28
CA ASN A 30 -20.33 10.03 6.98
C ASN A 30 -19.30 10.11 5.84
N LYS A 31 -18.28 10.96 5.97
CA LYS A 31 -17.20 11.09 4.99
C LYS A 31 -16.21 9.92 5.01
N TYR A 32 -16.21 9.10 6.06
CA TYR A 32 -15.27 7.99 6.23
C TYR A 32 -15.42 6.93 5.14
N GLN A 33 -16.65 6.57 4.77
CA GLN A 33 -16.89 5.59 3.69
C GLN A 33 -16.32 6.06 2.35
N HIS A 34 -16.46 7.35 2.04
CA HIS A 34 -15.87 7.96 0.85
C HIS A 34 -14.34 8.01 0.93
N TYR A 35 -13.79 8.30 2.10
CA TYR A 35 -12.35 8.27 2.35
C TYR A 35 -11.76 6.88 2.11
N VAL A 36 -12.38 5.83 2.67
CA VAL A 36 -11.93 4.43 2.45
C VAL A 36 -11.97 4.08 0.96
N LYS A 37 -13.06 4.41 0.26
CA LYS A 37 -13.17 4.18 -1.19
C LYS A 37 -12.07 4.89 -1.99
N ASN A 38 -11.75 6.13 -1.64
CA ASN A 38 -10.71 6.88 -2.34
C ASN A 38 -9.33 6.32 -2.04
N MET A 39 -9.06 5.91 -0.80
CA MET A 39 -7.79 5.28 -0.43
C MET A 39 -7.57 3.94 -1.12
N THR A 40 -8.61 3.11 -1.25
CA THR A 40 -8.50 1.85 -2.00
C THR A 40 -8.28 2.09 -3.49
N LEU A 41 -8.94 3.09 -4.08
CA LEU A 41 -8.69 3.47 -5.48
C LEU A 41 -7.26 3.98 -5.71
N LEU A 42 -6.74 4.80 -4.80
CA LEU A 42 -5.34 5.26 -4.86
C LEU A 42 -4.34 4.12 -4.65
N ALA A 43 -4.62 3.20 -3.73
CA ALA A 43 -3.81 1.98 -3.54
C ALA A 43 -3.80 1.10 -4.80
N PHE A 44 -4.94 0.99 -5.50
CA PHE A 44 -5.02 0.28 -6.76
C PHE A 44 -4.15 0.95 -7.85
N ILE A 45 -4.30 2.26 -8.08
CA ILE A 45 -3.52 2.97 -9.10
C ILE A 45 -2.01 2.88 -8.81
N THR A 46 -1.61 3.04 -7.55
CA THR A 46 -0.20 2.93 -7.15
C THR A 46 0.36 1.51 -7.31
N SER A 47 -0.48 0.47 -7.16
CA SER A 47 -0.07 -0.93 -7.38
C SER A 47 0.15 -1.30 -8.85
N LEU A 48 -0.39 -0.50 -9.79
CA LEU A 48 -0.15 -0.72 -11.22
C LEU A 48 1.30 -0.38 -11.61
N ILE A 49 1.96 0.52 -10.87
CA ILE A 49 3.35 0.91 -11.14
C ILE A 49 4.31 -0.30 -11.06
N PRO A 50 4.36 -1.06 -9.95
CA PRO A 50 5.18 -2.27 -9.87
C PRO A 50 4.70 -3.36 -10.83
N MET A 51 3.40 -3.48 -11.11
CA MET A 51 2.87 -4.42 -12.10
C MET A 51 3.40 -4.15 -13.51
N MET A 52 3.36 -2.91 -13.96
CA MET A 52 3.85 -2.52 -15.29
C MET A 52 5.36 -2.73 -15.41
N MET A 53 6.12 -2.43 -14.35
CA MET A 53 7.55 -2.73 -14.31
C MET A 53 7.81 -4.23 -14.39
N PHE A 54 7.06 -5.06 -13.66
CA PHE A 54 7.16 -6.51 -13.74
C PHE A 54 6.89 -7.02 -15.16
N ILE A 55 5.83 -6.55 -15.83
CA ILE A 55 5.52 -6.99 -17.21
C ILE A 55 6.62 -6.55 -18.19
N HIS A 56 7.17 -5.34 -18.04
CA HIS A 56 8.14 -4.81 -18.98
C HIS A 56 9.53 -5.45 -18.86
N THR A 57 10.02 -5.70 -17.63
CA THR A 57 11.38 -6.21 -17.41
C THR A 57 11.41 -7.66 -16.93
N ASN A 58 10.26 -8.27 -16.67
CA ASN A 58 10.10 -9.61 -16.10
C ASN A 58 10.93 -9.82 -14.83
N GLN A 59 11.16 -8.73 -14.08
CA GLN A 59 12.06 -8.70 -12.95
C GLN A 59 11.29 -8.94 -11.66
N GLU A 60 11.60 -10.04 -10.98
CA GLU A 60 11.08 -10.35 -9.65
C GLU A 60 11.95 -9.72 -8.57
N MET A 61 11.33 -9.27 -7.47
CA MET A 61 12.04 -8.64 -6.37
C MET A 61 11.50 -9.09 -5.01
N LEU A 62 12.41 -9.49 -4.11
CA LEU A 62 12.11 -9.84 -2.73
C LEU A 62 12.53 -8.68 -1.80
N ILE A 63 11.63 -8.24 -0.93
CA ILE A 63 11.87 -7.15 0.04
C ILE A 63 11.99 -7.75 1.45
N SER A 64 13.22 -7.80 1.99
CA SER A 64 13.50 -8.24 3.37
C SER A 64 13.78 -7.04 4.28
N ASN A 65 12.76 -6.20 4.53
CA ASN A 65 12.95 -4.93 5.27
C ASN A 65 13.07 -5.10 6.79
N TRP A 66 12.52 -6.17 7.35
CA TRP A 66 12.55 -6.41 8.80
C TRP A 66 13.05 -7.82 9.10
N HIS A 67 14.14 -7.91 9.84
CA HIS A 67 14.63 -9.18 10.37
C HIS A 67 14.01 -9.43 11.75
N TRP A 68 13.18 -10.46 11.85
CA TRP A 68 12.36 -10.68 13.04
C TRP A 68 13.15 -11.29 14.20
N THR A 69 13.85 -12.40 13.97
CA THR A 69 14.71 -13.08 14.97
C THR A 69 15.82 -13.87 14.27
N THR A 70 16.97 -13.99 14.92
CA THR A 70 17.97 -15.03 14.60
C THR A 70 17.74 -16.24 15.50
N ILE A 71 18.05 -17.44 14.98
CA ILE A 71 18.03 -18.70 15.74
C ILE A 71 19.16 -18.73 16.76
#